data_AF-A0A933ZSF4-F1
#
_entry.id   AF-A0A933ZSF4-F1
#
_cell.length_a   1.000
_cell.length_b   1.000
_cell.length_c   1.000
_cell.angle_alpha   90.00
_cell.angle_beta   90.00
_cell.angle_gamma   90.00
#
_symmetry.space_group_name_H-M   'P 1'
#
loop_
_entity.id
_entity.type
_entity.pdbx_description
1 polymer ?
#
loop_
_entity_poly.entity_id
_entity_poly.type
_entity_poly.pdbx_seq_one_letter_code
_entity_poly.pdbx_strand_id
1 'polypeptide(L)'
;MFATPILARRLEAAEAALIGSVALSVARRDPSRNMQLSDLGPGVAVHLGEDAPFNKVIGLGFEPLDPEGLSRFEAAVFAKGCQVRVKLSSLARPEVGEC
;
A
#
# COMPACT_ATOMS: atom_id res chain seq x y z
N MET A 1 -10.69 -17.69 18.35
CA MET A 1 -11.11 -16.51 17.57
C MET A 1 -10.99 -16.87 16.09
N PHE A 2 -12.03 -16.68 15.28
CA PHE A 2 -11.99 -17.02 13.85
C PHE A 2 -11.70 -15.76 13.01
N ALA A 3 -10.87 -15.90 11.97
CA ALA A 3 -10.63 -14.82 11.01
C ALA A 3 -11.82 -14.74 10.04
N THR A 4 -12.53 -13.60 10.04
CA THR A 4 -13.66 -13.34 9.14
C THR A 4 -13.28 -12.29 8.10
N PRO A 5 -13.91 -12.28 6.91
CA PRO A 5 -13.69 -11.22 5.92
C PRO A 5 -13.94 -9.82 6.47
N ILE A 6 -14.91 -9.67 7.37
CA ILE A 6 -15.21 -8.39 8.04
C ILE A 6 -14.02 -7.94 8.91
N LEU A 7 -13.42 -8.86 9.67
CA LEU A 7 -12.25 -8.55 10.49
C LEU A 7 -11.03 -8.23 9.59
N ALA A 8 -10.81 -9.03 8.55
CA ALA A 8 -9.73 -8.81 7.59
C ALA A 8 -9.83 -7.43 6.92
N ARG A 9 -11.02 -7.03 6.46
CA ARG A 9 -11.27 -5.70 5.90
C ARG A 9 -10.90 -4.58 6.87
N ARG A 10 -11.27 -4.73 8.14
CA ARG A 10 -10.94 -3.75 9.19
C ARG A 10 -9.43 -3.67 9.45
N LEU A 11 -8.74 -4.81 9.43
CA LEU A 11 -7.29 -4.86 9.61
C LEU A 11 -6.56 -4.23 8.43
N GLU A 12 -6.97 -4.51 7.19
CA GLU A 12 -6.38 -3.87 6.01
C GLU A 12 -6.55 -2.35 6.02
N ALA A 13 -7.76 -1.84 6.35
CA ALA A 13 -8.00 -0.41 6.48
C ALA A 13 -7.14 0.22 7.60
N ALA A 14 -6.99 -0.47 8.73
CA ALA A 14 -6.14 -0.01 9.82
C ALA A 14 -4.65 0.00 9.45
N GLU A 15 -4.16 -1.03 8.72
CA GLU A 15 -2.78 -1.06 8.26
C GLU A 15 -2.52 0.03 7.20
N ALA A 16 -3.44 0.26 6.26
CA ALA A 16 -3.33 1.34 5.27
C ALA A 16 -3.23 2.71 5.96
N ALA A 17 -4.10 2.99 6.95
CA ALA A 17 -4.06 4.23 7.71
C ALA A 17 -2.75 4.41 8.50
N LEU A 18 -2.25 3.34 9.14
CA LEU A 18 -0.98 3.35 9.85
C LEU A 18 0.19 3.64 8.90
N ILE A 19 0.25 2.94 7.77
CA ILE A 19 1.34 3.07 6.80
C ILE A 19 1.35 4.45 6.14
N GLY A 20 0.17 5.00 5.80
CA GLY A 20 0.05 6.38 5.35
C GLY A 20 0.56 7.38 6.40
N SER A 21 0.21 7.17 7.67
CA SER A 21 0.68 8.03 8.78
C SER A 21 2.20 7.96 8.99
N VAL A 22 2.78 6.76 8.84
CA VAL A 22 4.24 6.58 8.87
C VAL A 22 4.89 7.34 7.71
N ALA A 23 4.37 7.19 6.49
CA ALA A 23 4.90 7.89 5.31
C ALA A 23 4.88 9.41 5.47
N LEU A 24 3.74 9.98 5.91
CA LEU A 24 3.61 11.41 6.20
C LEU A 24 4.58 11.87 7.31
N SER A 25 4.83 11.03 8.31
CA SER A 25 5.76 11.36 9.39
C SER A 25 7.21 11.34 8.93
N VAL A 26 7.58 10.38 8.06
CA VAL A 26 8.91 10.36 7.42
C VAL A 26 9.08 11.57 6.50
N ALA A 27 8.07 11.93 5.70
CA ALA A 27 8.10 13.09 4.81
C ALA A 27 8.32 14.40 5.58
N ARG A 28 7.69 14.54 6.75
CA ARG A 28 7.89 15.71 7.62
C ARG A 28 9.29 15.76 8.22
N ARG A 29 9.87 14.61 8.56
CA ARG A 29 11.21 14.53 9.18
C ARG A 29 12.33 14.74 8.17
N ASP A 30 12.15 14.25 6.95
CA ASP A 30 13.12 14.38 5.86
C ASP A 30 12.39 14.61 4.52
N PRO A 31 12.09 15.88 4.18
CA PRO A 31 11.44 16.24 2.92
C PRO A 31 12.28 15.95 1.68
N SER A 32 13.60 15.80 1.84
CA SER A 32 14.53 15.52 0.74
C SER A 32 14.60 14.04 0.39
N ARG A 33 14.02 13.18 1.23
CA ARG A 33 14.06 11.73 1.05
C ARG A 33 13.37 11.34 -0.24
N ASN A 34 14.05 10.49 -1.02
CA ASN A 34 13.50 9.94 -2.26
C ASN A 34 12.40 8.89 -1.98
N MET A 35 11.23 9.37 -1.56
CA MET A 35 10.06 8.56 -1.23
C MET A 35 8.95 8.70 -2.27
N GLN A 36 8.00 7.77 -2.25
CA GLN A 36 6.73 7.85 -2.99
C GLN A 36 5.60 7.47 -2.05
N LEU A 37 4.51 8.23 -2.14
CA LEU A 37 3.27 7.97 -1.43
C LEU A 37 2.13 8.21 -2.43
N SER A 38 1.29 7.22 -2.63
CA SER A 38 0.09 7.32 -3.47
C SER A 38 -1.10 6.77 -2.70
N ASP A 39 -2.17 7.57 -2.66
CA ASP A 39 -3.48 7.13 -2.24
C ASP A 39 -4.12 6.35 -3.40
N LEU A 40 -4.67 5.18 -3.11
CA LEU A 40 -5.31 4.31 -4.11
C LEU A 40 -6.82 4.16 -3.85
N GLY A 41 -7.41 5.01 -3.00
CA GLY A 41 -8.79 4.94 -2.54
C GLY A 41 -8.89 4.22 -1.19
N PRO A 42 -9.20 2.90 -1.15
CA PRO A 42 -9.24 2.14 0.10
C PRO A 42 -7.85 1.78 0.65
N GLY A 43 -6.82 1.92 -0.18
CA GLY A 43 -5.46 1.50 0.11
C GLY A 43 -4.41 2.57 -0.12
N VAL A 44 -3.17 2.22 0.21
CA VAL A 44 -2.02 3.11 0.07
C VAL A 44 -0.84 2.35 -0.54
N ALA A 45 -0.13 3.02 -1.43
CA ALA A 45 1.13 2.56 -1.98
C ALA A 45 2.27 3.44 -1.48
N VAL A 46 3.27 2.82 -0.88
CA VAL A 46 4.36 3.52 -0.20
C VAL A 46 5.72 2.93 -0.56
N HIS A 47 6.66 3.83 -0.84
CA HIS A 47 8.09 3.56 -0.91
C HIS A 47 8.84 4.63 -0.09
N LEU A 48 9.49 4.27 1.01
CA LEU A 48 10.18 5.20 1.93
C LEU A 48 11.71 5.21 1.77
N GLY A 49 12.22 4.68 0.67
CA GLY A 49 13.64 4.50 0.41
C GLY A 49 14.03 3.02 0.32
N GLU A 50 15.27 2.77 -0.05
CA GLU A 50 15.82 1.42 -0.23
C GLU A 50 15.65 0.57 1.05
N ASP A 51 15.22 -0.68 0.86
CA ASP A 51 15.01 -1.69 1.91
C ASP A 51 14.14 -1.28 3.11
N ALA A 52 13.39 -0.18 3.00
CA ALA A 52 12.52 0.24 4.09
C ALA A 52 11.41 -0.82 4.30
N PRO A 53 11.20 -1.31 5.55
CA PRO A 53 10.25 -2.38 5.84
C PRO A 53 8.78 -1.99 5.57
N PHE A 54 8.55 -0.68 5.38
CA PHE A 54 7.26 -0.10 5.05
C PHE A 54 6.99 -0.02 3.54
N ASN A 55 7.94 -0.42 2.69
CA ASN A 55 7.76 -0.47 1.23
C ASN A 55 6.74 -1.54 0.88
N LYS A 56 5.52 -1.11 0.56
CA LYS A 56 4.40 -2.02 0.26
C LYS A 56 3.25 -1.27 -0.43
N VAL A 57 2.37 -2.06 -1.03
CA VAL A 57 1.02 -1.63 -1.42
C VAL A 57 0.03 -2.43 -0.57
N ILE A 58 -0.95 -1.76 0.05
CA ILE A 58 -1.89 -2.40 0.98
C ILE A 58 -3.27 -1.74 1.00
N GLY A 59 -4.29 -2.46 1.47
CA GLY A 59 -5.66 -1.94 1.61
C GLY A 59 -6.52 -2.15 0.37
N LEU A 60 -6.15 -3.10 -0.49
CA LEU A 60 -6.79 -3.32 -1.78
C LEU A 60 -7.81 -4.46 -1.78
N GLY A 61 -7.85 -5.30 -0.74
CA GLY A 61 -8.51 -6.61 -0.81
C GLY A 61 -10.04 -6.60 -0.78
N PHE A 62 -10.70 -5.47 -0.48
CA PHE A 62 -12.13 -5.48 -0.11
C PHE A 62 -12.98 -4.37 -0.74
N GLU A 63 -12.35 -3.40 -1.40
CA GLU A 63 -12.98 -2.22 -1.98
C GLU A 63 -12.37 -1.97 -3.38
N PRO A 64 -13.03 -1.23 -4.27
CA PRO A 64 -12.51 -0.97 -5.61
C PRO A 64 -11.14 -0.28 -5.60
N LEU A 65 -10.22 -0.78 -6.43
CA LEU A 65 -8.87 -0.23 -6.65
C LEU A 65 -8.90 0.92 -7.67
N ASP A 66 -8.02 1.91 -7.50
CA ASP A 66 -7.60 2.83 -8.57
C ASP A 66 -6.43 2.24 -9.38
N PRO A 67 -6.69 1.64 -10.58
CA PRO A 67 -5.65 1.01 -11.38
C PRO A 67 -4.69 2.01 -12.03
N GLU A 68 -5.15 3.24 -12.34
CA GLU A 68 -4.29 4.26 -12.94
C GLU A 68 -3.31 4.80 -11.89
N GLY A 69 -3.81 5.05 -10.68
CA GLY A 69 -2.99 5.42 -9.53
C GLY A 69 -1.92 4.37 -9.22
N LEU A 70 -2.29 3.08 -9.23
CA LEU A 70 -1.34 1.99 -9.03
C LEU A 70 -0.27 1.95 -10.12
N SER A 71 -0.66 2.02 -11.39
CA SER A 71 0.27 2.01 -12.53
C SER A 71 1.28 3.18 -12.47
N ARG A 72 0.81 4.36 -12.06
CA ARG A 72 1.67 5.55 -11.88
C ARG A 72 2.69 5.35 -10.76
N PHE A 73 2.27 4.75 -9.65
CA PHE A 73 3.16 4.43 -8.53
C PHE A 73 4.21 3.39 -8.94
N GLU A 74 3.80 2.32 -9.63
CA GLU A 74 4.69 1.27 -10.11
C GLU A 74 5.77 1.83 -11.04
N ALA A 75 5.39 2.67 -12.01
CA ALA A 75 6.34 3.35 -12.88
C ALA A 75 7.32 4.22 -12.09
N ALA A 76 6.86 4.96 -11.08
CA ALA A 76 7.69 5.80 -10.25
C ALA A 76 8.67 5.01 -9.37
N VAL A 77 8.29 3.83 -8.88
CA VAL A 77 9.15 2.92 -8.11
C VAL A 77 10.15 2.21 -9.02
N PHE A 78 9.70 1.75 -10.19
CA PHE A 78 10.55 1.10 -11.19
C PHE A 78 11.67 2.02 -11.68
N ALA A 79 11.37 3.30 -11.92
CA ALA A 79 12.36 4.31 -12.28
C ALA A 79 13.46 4.51 -11.22
N LYS A 80 13.24 4.06 -9.97
CA LYS A 80 14.21 4.09 -8.87
C LYS A 80 14.99 2.78 -8.72
N GLY A 81 14.77 1.79 -9.59
CA GLY A 81 15.38 0.46 -9.49
C GLY A 81 14.93 -0.36 -8.28
N CYS A 82 13.82 0.03 -7.65
CA CYS A 82 13.31 -0.58 -6.43
C CYS A 82 12.12 -1.51 -6.73
N GLN A 83 11.77 -2.35 -5.76
CA GLN A 83 10.58 -3.20 -5.82
C GLN A 83 9.71 -3.00 -4.58
N VAL A 84 8.41 -3.08 -4.78
CA VAL A 84 7.38 -3.02 -3.73
C VAL A 84 6.46 -4.22 -3.90
N ARG A 85 5.98 -4.78 -2.79
CA ARG A 85 5.06 -5.92 -2.83
C ARG A 85 3.67 -5.49 -2.42
N VAL A 86 2.67 -5.98 -3.15
CA VAL A 86 1.28 -5.93 -2.75
C VAL A 86 1.07 -6.91 -1.58
N LYS A 87 0.38 -6.46 -0.54
CA LYS A 87 -0.09 -7.30 0.55
C LYS A 87 -1.61 -7.38 0.51
N LEU A 88 -2.11 -8.58 0.24
CA LEU A 88 -3.53 -8.91 0.24
C LEU A 88 -3.81 -9.91 1.36
N SER A 89 -4.92 -9.72 2.05
CA SER A 89 -5.50 -10.75 2.92
C SER A 89 -5.82 -12.01 2.10
N SER A 90 -5.60 -13.19 2.67
CA SER A 90 -6.10 -14.45 2.09
C SER A 90 -7.63 -14.56 2.10
N LEU A 91 -8.31 -13.64 2.79
CA LEU A 91 -9.78 -13.49 2.80
C LEU A 91 -10.25 -12.33 1.91
N ALA A 92 -9.36 -11.72 1.13
CA ALA A 92 -9.70 -10.70 0.15
C ALA A 92 -10.67 -11.26 -0.90
N ARG A 93 -11.34 -10.34 -1.60
CA ARG A 93 -12.13 -10.66 -2.79
C ARG A 93 -11.22 -11.33 -3.84
N PRO A 94 -11.52 -12.55 -4.31
CA PRO A 94 -10.63 -13.28 -5.22
C PRO A 94 -10.27 -12.50 -6.47
N GLU A 95 -11.23 -11.76 -7.03
CA GLU A 95 -11.06 -10.96 -8.25
C GLU A 95 -9.97 -9.88 -8.15
N VAL A 96 -9.53 -9.50 -6.94
CA VAL A 96 -8.45 -8.51 -6.74
C VAL A 96 -7.07 -9.13 -6.98
N GLY A 97 -6.91 -10.43 -6.76
CA GLY A 97 -5.63 -11.13 -6.92
C GLY A 97 -5.48 -11.82 -8.28
N GLU A 98 -6.51 -11.77 -9.12
CA GLU A 98 -6.52 -12.34 -10.46
C GLU A 98 -5.92 -11.33 -11.44
N CYS A 99 -4.63 -11.49 -11.75
CA CYS A 99 -3.95 -10.81 -12.85
C CYS A 99 -3.95 -11.68 -14.11
#